data_AF-A0A100WFA8-F1
#
_entry.id   AF-A0A100WFA8-F1
#
_cell.length_a   1.000
_cell.length_b   1.000
_cell.length_c   1.000
_cell.angle_alpha   90.00
_cell.angle_beta   90.00
_cell.angle_gamma   90.00
#
_symmetry.space_group_name_H-M   'P 1'
#
loop_
_entity.id
_entity.type
_entity.pdbx_description
1 polymer ?
#
loop_
_entity_poly.entity_id
_entity_poly.type
_entity_poly.pdbx_seq_one_letter_code
_entity_poly.pdbx_strand_id
1 'polypeptide(L)'
;MLADLVTAGARIKALPTPAELPTEPGYRPSVNLATWVRTRDLVCSFPGCTHCAQRCDIDHVIPWPAGATHPGNLSAKCRTHHLLKTFGGWTDRQHPDGTHTWTSPTGHAYTTVPLTRILFPDRVIPTLAPPAQAVTTTSDRHLAMPRRRRTRTETRTARIIAMRRLNQDTYAEPPPF
;
A
#
# COMPACT_ATOMS: atom_id res chain seq x y z
N MET A 1 24.99 -8.86 16.07
CA MET A 1 24.20 -9.70 15.14
C MET A 1 22.76 -9.84 15.67
N LEU A 2 21.78 -10.30 14.88
CA LEU A 2 20.37 -10.40 15.33
C LEU A 2 20.22 -11.23 16.62
N ALA A 3 20.98 -12.33 16.74
CA ALA A 3 21.01 -13.17 17.93
C ALA A 3 21.43 -12.37 19.17
N ASP A 4 22.48 -11.55 19.08
CA ASP A 4 22.94 -10.71 20.20
C ASP A 4 21.88 -9.69 20.63
N LEU A 5 21.10 -9.14 19.69
CA LEU A 5 20.01 -8.23 20.03
C LEU A 5 18.91 -8.95 20.80
N VAL A 6 18.54 -10.17 20.37
CA VAL A 6 17.56 -10.99 21.08
C VAL A 6 18.07 -11.37 22.47
N THR A 7 19.32 -11.80 22.57
CA THR A 7 19.98 -12.14 23.85
C THR A 7 20.11 -10.92 24.77
N ALA A 8 20.32 -9.73 24.21
CA ALA A 8 20.34 -8.46 24.95
C ALA A 8 18.93 -7.95 25.34
N GLY A 9 17.87 -8.74 25.12
CA GLY A 9 16.51 -8.43 25.55
C GLY A 9 15.69 -7.62 24.55
N ALA A 10 16.06 -7.58 23.28
CA ALA A 10 15.24 -6.95 22.26
C ALA A 10 13.84 -7.61 22.19
N ARG A 11 12.79 -6.78 22.23
CA ARG A 11 11.42 -7.26 22.09
C ARG A 11 11.18 -7.76 20.67
N ILE A 12 10.86 -9.03 20.54
CA ILE A 12 10.44 -9.65 19.29
C ILE A 12 8.93 -9.42 19.12
N LYS A 13 8.53 -8.82 18.00
CA LYS A 13 7.14 -8.73 17.58
C LYS A 13 6.91 -9.67 16.40
N ALA A 14 6.11 -10.71 16.61
CA ALA A 14 5.67 -11.56 15.50
C ALA A 14 4.81 -10.74 14.53
N LEU A 15 4.98 -11.01 13.24
CA LEU A 15 4.09 -10.46 12.22
C LEU A 15 2.80 -11.28 12.19
N PRO A 16 1.64 -10.62 12.00
CA PRO A 16 0.39 -11.34 11.87
C PRO A 16 0.43 -12.25 10.64
N THR A 17 -0.28 -13.37 10.72
CA THR A 17 -0.47 -14.21 9.54
C THR A 17 -1.41 -13.51 8.55
N PRO A 18 -1.37 -13.87 7.25
CA PRO A 18 -2.26 -13.29 6.25
C PRO A 18 -3.75 -13.48 6.59
N ALA A 19 -4.09 -14.57 7.29
CA ALA A 19 -5.45 -14.86 7.75
C ALA A 19 -5.91 -13.97 8.92
N GLU A 20 -4.97 -13.45 9.71
CA GLU A 20 -5.22 -12.51 10.82
C GLU A 20 -5.34 -11.05 10.34
N LEU A 21 -5.15 -10.80 9.04
CA LEU A 21 -5.24 -9.48 8.42
C LEU A 21 -6.55 -9.37 7.62
N PRO A 22 -7.66 -8.93 8.26
CA PRO A 22 -8.93 -8.79 7.55
C PRO A 22 -8.86 -7.70 6.49
N THR A 23 -9.85 -7.72 5.59
CA THR A 23 -10.07 -6.59 4.68
C THR A 23 -10.40 -5.33 5.48
N GLU A 24 -9.70 -4.25 5.17
CA GLU A 24 -9.91 -2.96 5.81
C GLU A 24 -10.85 -2.07 4.97
N PRO A 25 -11.75 -1.30 5.61
CA PRO A 25 -12.80 -0.55 4.90
C PRO A 25 -12.29 0.70 4.18
N GLY A 26 -11.14 1.23 4.57
CA GLY A 26 -10.61 2.50 4.10
C GLY A 26 -9.48 2.36 3.09
N TYR A 27 -9.24 3.43 2.32
CA TYR A 27 -8.10 3.51 1.40
C TYR A 27 -6.74 3.35 2.09
N ARG A 28 -6.56 3.92 3.30
CA ARG A 28 -5.27 3.89 3.99
C ARG A 28 -5.15 2.59 4.79
N PRO A 29 -4.13 1.75 4.52
CA PRO A 29 -3.91 0.55 5.31
C PRO A 29 -3.48 0.91 6.74
N SER A 30 -3.86 0.07 7.69
CA SER A 30 -3.39 0.13 9.06
C SER A 30 -1.88 -0.09 9.17
N VAL A 31 -1.32 0.24 10.33
CA VAL A 31 0.10 0.00 10.62
C VAL A 31 0.44 -1.48 10.49
N ASN A 32 -0.44 -2.37 10.97
CA ASN A 32 -0.19 -3.82 10.92
C ASN A 32 -0.17 -4.33 9.47
N LEU A 33 -1.17 -3.98 8.68
CA LEU A 33 -1.24 -4.37 7.27
C LEU A 33 -0.08 -3.79 6.45
N ALA A 34 0.23 -2.50 6.63
CA ALA A 34 1.36 -1.88 5.96
C ALA A 34 2.71 -2.50 6.36
N THR A 35 2.88 -2.86 7.64
CA THR A 35 4.09 -3.55 8.13
C THR A 35 4.22 -4.93 7.50
N TRP A 36 3.12 -5.67 7.42
CA TRP A 36 3.09 -6.99 6.78
C TRP A 36 3.48 -6.90 5.29
N VAL A 37 2.89 -5.98 4.52
CA VAL A 37 3.21 -5.78 3.10
C VAL A 37 4.69 -5.45 2.90
N ARG A 38 5.23 -4.51 3.69
CA ARG A 38 6.65 -4.14 3.61
C ARG A 38 7.58 -5.27 3.97
N THR A 39 7.19 -6.11 4.92
CA THR A 39 8.02 -7.24 5.34
C THR A 39 7.96 -8.36 4.31
N ARG A 40 6.80 -8.63 3.69
CA ARG A 40 6.68 -9.57 2.57
C ARG A 40 7.56 -9.13 1.40
N ASP A 41 7.49 -7.86 1.00
CA ASP A 41 8.14 -7.40 -0.23
C ASP A 41 9.64 -7.10 -0.05
N LEU A 42 10.04 -6.52 1.09
CA LEU A 42 11.37 -5.97 1.45
C LEU A 42 11.92 -4.88 0.53
N VAL A 43 11.65 -4.96 -0.78
CA VAL A 43 11.98 -3.98 -1.81
C VAL A 43 10.74 -3.66 -2.65
N CYS A 44 10.85 -2.67 -3.53
CA CYS A 44 9.82 -2.35 -4.51
C CYS A 44 9.50 -3.58 -5.38
N SER A 45 8.20 -3.85 -5.62
CA SER A 45 7.78 -5.04 -6.39
C SER A 45 8.00 -4.94 -7.91
N PHE A 46 8.53 -3.82 -8.41
CA PHE A 46 8.78 -3.62 -9.85
C PHE A 46 10.04 -4.39 -10.31
N PRO A 47 10.07 -4.96 -11.53
CA PRO A 47 11.19 -5.73 -12.04
C PRO A 47 12.55 -5.04 -11.87
N GLY A 48 13.48 -5.71 -11.19
CA GLY A 48 14.85 -5.24 -10.99
C GLY A 48 15.03 -4.08 -10.01
N CYS A 49 13.96 -3.58 -9.36
CA CYS A 49 14.08 -2.46 -8.43
C CYS A 49 14.54 -2.93 -7.04
N THR A 50 15.61 -2.33 -6.52
CA THR A 50 16.17 -2.63 -5.18
C THR A 50 15.77 -1.61 -4.12
N HIS A 51 14.87 -0.67 -4.44
CA HIS A 51 14.47 0.37 -3.50
C HIS A 51 13.75 -0.23 -2.28
N CYS A 52 14.23 0.09 -1.07
CA CYS A 52 13.72 -0.45 0.19
C CYS A 52 12.20 -0.21 0.37
N ALA A 53 11.45 -1.27 0.69
CA ALA A 53 10.00 -1.22 0.92
C ALA A 53 9.60 -0.29 2.08
N GLN A 54 10.50 -0.07 3.05
CA GLN A 54 10.27 0.89 4.15
C GLN A 54 10.13 2.34 3.67
N ARG A 55 10.66 2.66 2.50
CA ARG A 55 10.57 3.97 1.85
C ARG A 55 9.60 3.97 0.66
N CYS A 56 8.90 2.85 0.44
CA CYS A 56 7.92 2.71 -0.64
C CYS A 56 6.53 3.18 -0.18
N ASP A 57 5.77 3.64 -1.17
CA ASP A 57 4.32 3.76 -1.06
C ASP A 57 3.72 2.34 -1.00
N ILE A 58 2.62 2.19 -0.26
CA ILE A 58 1.82 0.96 -0.25
C ILE A 58 0.68 1.20 -1.22
N ASP A 59 0.72 0.49 -2.36
CA ASP A 59 -0.14 0.75 -3.50
C ASP A 59 -1.08 -0.43 -3.78
N HIS A 60 -2.31 -0.10 -4.17
CA HIS A 60 -3.35 -1.08 -4.50
C HIS A 60 -3.18 -1.62 -5.92
N VAL A 61 -3.04 -2.93 -6.09
CA VAL A 61 -2.99 -3.62 -7.38
C VAL A 61 -4.25 -3.29 -8.20
N ILE A 62 -5.42 -3.64 -7.66
CA ILE A 62 -6.72 -3.17 -8.11
C ILE A 62 -7.04 -1.89 -7.33
N PRO A 63 -7.13 -0.73 -7.98
CA PRO A 63 -7.31 0.54 -7.27
C PRO A 63 -8.57 0.55 -6.40
N TRP A 64 -8.44 1.03 -5.16
CA TRP A 64 -9.59 1.33 -4.31
C TRP A 64 -10.48 2.41 -4.94
N PRO A 65 -11.82 2.34 -4.85
CA PRO A 65 -12.63 1.36 -4.11
C PRO A 65 -13.04 0.13 -4.94
N ALA A 66 -12.50 -0.08 -6.15
CA ALA A 66 -12.76 -1.32 -6.91
C ALA A 66 -11.96 -2.52 -6.36
N GLY A 67 -10.85 -2.25 -5.67
CA GLY A 67 -10.11 -3.25 -4.93
C GLY A 67 -10.04 -2.92 -3.45
N ALA A 68 -10.21 -3.97 -2.64
CA ALA A 68 -10.16 -3.88 -1.19
C ALA A 68 -8.77 -3.51 -0.67
N THR A 69 -8.71 -2.83 0.47
CA THR A 69 -7.45 -2.68 1.23
C THR A 69 -7.21 -4.00 1.96
N HIS A 70 -6.36 -4.84 1.37
CA HIS A 70 -6.20 -6.25 1.76
C HIS A 70 -4.77 -6.74 1.46
N PRO A 71 -4.21 -7.70 2.22
CA PRO A 71 -2.89 -8.29 1.97
C PRO A 71 -2.62 -8.66 0.49
N GLY A 72 -3.61 -9.23 -0.19
CA GLY A 72 -3.54 -9.63 -1.60
C GLY A 72 -3.94 -8.61 -2.63
N ASN A 73 -4.15 -7.37 -2.22
CA ASN A 73 -4.33 -6.27 -3.15
C ASN A 73 -3.31 -5.15 -2.93
N LEU A 74 -2.35 -5.31 -2.00
CA LEU A 74 -1.39 -4.27 -1.65
C LEU A 74 0.05 -4.72 -1.92
N SER A 75 0.88 -3.79 -2.39
CA SER A 75 2.31 -4.04 -2.59
C SER A 75 3.15 -2.79 -2.40
N ALA A 76 4.42 -2.98 -2.03
CA ALA A 76 5.39 -1.91 -1.89
C ALA A 76 5.88 -1.43 -3.27
N LYS A 77 5.68 -0.15 -3.58
CA LYS A 77 6.18 0.49 -4.80
C LYS A 77 6.93 1.77 -4.46
N CYS A 78 8.14 1.94 -4.99
CA CYS A 78 8.84 3.20 -4.82
C CYS A 78 8.05 4.31 -5.54
N ARG A 79 8.29 5.57 -5.18
CA ARG A 79 7.52 6.69 -5.74
C ARG A 79 7.51 6.70 -7.27
N THR A 80 8.65 6.40 -7.89
CA THR A 80 8.80 6.33 -9.35
C THR A 80 7.90 5.25 -9.96
N HIS A 81 7.95 4.02 -9.45
CA HIS A 81 7.17 2.91 -10.02
C HIS A 81 5.69 2.96 -9.66
N HIS A 82 5.33 3.59 -8.53
CA HIS A 82 3.94 3.93 -8.25
C HIS A 82 3.40 4.89 -9.33
N LEU A 83 4.11 5.98 -9.63
CA LEU A 83 3.71 6.91 -10.69
C LEU A 83 3.70 6.27 -12.08
N LEU A 84 4.66 5.37 -12.35
CA LEU A 84 4.73 4.60 -13.59
C LEU A 84 3.46 3.77 -13.81
N LYS A 85 2.95 3.13 -12.75
CA LYS A 85 1.68 2.41 -12.80
C LYS A 85 0.49 3.35 -12.98
N THR A 86 0.45 4.44 -12.22
CA THR A 86 -0.69 5.36 -12.25
C THR A 86 -0.85 6.06 -13.60
N PHE A 87 0.26 6.51 -14.20
CA PHE A 87 0.22 7.40 -15.37
C PHE A 87 0.94 6.84 -16.60
N GLY A 88 1.83 5.88 -16.42
CA GLY A 88 2.72 5.37 -17.47
C GLY A 88 2.14 4.20 -18.26
N GLY A 89 0.88 3.81 -18.04
CA GLY A 89 0.23 2.70 -18.75
C GLY A 89 0.69 1.30 -18.32
N TRP A 90 1.52 1.21 -17.27
CA TRP A 90 1.92 -0.06 -16.69
C TRP A 90 0.81 -0.62 -15.81
N THR A 91 0.59 -1.92 -15.88
CA THR A 91 -0.35 -2.63 -15.00
C THR A 91 0.38 -3.69 -14.21
N ASP A 92 -0.16 -4.05 -13.05
CA ASP A 92 0.34 -5.14 -12.23
C ASP A 92 -0.79 -6.09 -11.83
N ARG A 93 -0.42 -7.33 -11.56
CA ARG A 93 -1.26 -8.37 -10.99
C ARG A 93 -0.49 -9.07 -9.88
N GLN A 94 -1.08 -9.15 -8.70
CA GLN A 94 -0.57 -9.94 -7.60
C GLN A 94 -1.18 -11.34 -7.60
N HIS A 95 -0.36 -12.36 -7.37
CA HIS A 95 -0.76 -13.75 -7.29
C HIS A 95 -0.81 -14.24 -5.83
N PRO A 96 -1.51 -15.37 -5.57
CA PRO A 96 -1.66 -15.89 -4.21
C PRO A 96 -0.38 -16.28 -3.49
N ASP A 97 0.71 -16.48 -4.23
CA ASP A 97 2.04 -16.79 -3.69
C ASP A 97 2.90 -15.54 -3.47
N GLY A 98 2.29 -14.36 -3.57
CA GLY A 98 2.91 -13.06 -3.39
C GLY A 98 3.64 -12.53 -4.63
N THR A 99 3.78 -13.31 -5.69
CA THR A 99 4.43 -12.88 -6.93
C THR A 99 3.63 -11.79 -7.64
N HIS A 100 4.34 -10.96 -8.40
CA HIS A 100 3.75 -9.88 -9.20
C HIS A 100 4.07 -10.11 -10.67
N THR A 101 3.05 -10.03 -11.51
CA THR A 101 3.21 -9.88 -12.95
C THR A 101 2.97 -8.43 -13.31
N TRP A 102 4.00 -7.78 -13.86
CA TRP A 102 3.93 -6.43 -14.39
C TRP A 102 3.83 -6.47 -15.92
N THR A 103 2.89 -5.74 -16.48
CA THR A 103 2.71 -5.63 -17.93
C THR A 103 3.08 -4.22 -18.38
N SER A 104 3.98 -4.11 -19.34
CA SER A 104 4.36 -2.84 -19.95
C SER A 104 3.24 -2.30 -20.85
N PRO A 105 3.26 -1.00 -21.19
CA PRO A 105 2.34 -0.42 -22.16
C PRO A 105 2.41 -1.07 -23.54
N THR A 106 3.56 -1.68 -23.86
CA THR A 106 3.79 -2.42 -25.11
C THR A 106 3.37 -3.89 -25.02
N GLY A 107 2.79 -4.33 -23.90
CA GLY A 107 2.27 -5.68 -23.69
C GLY A 107 3.28 -6.71 -23.17
N HIS A 108 4.53 -6.32 -22.90
CA HIS A 108 5.53 -7.25 -22.35
C HIS A 108 5.25 -7.54 -20.87
N ALA A 109 5.26 -8.81 -20.50
CA ALA A 109 5.03 -9.25 -19.13
C ALA A 109 6.35 -9.59 -18.42
N TYR A 110 6.49 -9.14 -17.17
CA TYR A 110 7.63 -9.37 -16.31
C TYR A 110 7.15 -9.91 -14.98
N THR A 111 7.72 -11.03 -14.53
CA THR A 111 7.40 -11.62 -13.23
C THR A 111 8.45 -11.25 -12.20
N THR A 112 7.99 -10.78 -11.04
CA THR A 112 8.82 -10.54 -9.86
C THR A 112 8.34 -11.38 -8.70
N VAL A 113 9.29 -11.85 -7.91
CA VAL A 113 9.05 -12.55 -6.66
C VAL A 113 9.40 -11.60 -5.51
N PRO A 114 8.64 -11.59 -4.39
CA PRO A 114 9.03 -10.86 -3.20
C PRO A 114 10.42 -11.29 -2.74
N LEU A 115 11.26 -10.35 -2.30
CA LEU A 115 12.65 -10.67 -1.92
C LEU A 115 12.70 -11.61 -0.71
N THR A 116 11.68 -11.61 0.16
CA THR A 116 11.54 -12.63 1.22
C THR A 116 11.59 -14.05 0.67
N ARG A 117 10.94 -14.31 -0.47
CA ARG A 117 10.91 -15.65 -1.06
C ARG A 117 12.27 -16.10 -1.59
N ILE A 118 13.13 -15.15 -1.97
CA ILE A 118 14.51 -15.43 -2.39
C ILE A 118 15.39 -15.69 -1.16
N LEU A 119 15.25 -14.87 -0.11
CA LEU A 119 16.07 -14.96 1.09
C LEU A 119 15.68 -16.10 2.04
N PHE A 120 14.39 -16.47 2.02
CA PHE A 120 13.79 -17.48 2.90
C PHE A 120 12.93 -18.44 2.06
N PRO A 121 13.57 -19.30 1.23
CA PRO A 121 12.85 -20.16 0.29
C PRO A 121 11.96 -21.22 0.98
N ASP A 122 12.27 -21.55 2.24
CA ASP A 122 11.48 -22.43 3.11
C ASP A 122 10.23 -21.74 3.70
N ARG A 123 10.12 -20.41 3.55
CA ARG A 123 9.05 -19.58 4.11
C ARG A 123 8.17 -19.03 3.00
N VAL A 124 7.18 -19.83 2.58
CA VAL A 124 6.11 -19.32 1.71
C VAL A 124 5.16 -18.47 2.56
N ILE A 125 5.10 -17.17 2.29
CA ILE A 125 4.13 -16.27 2.90
C ILE A 125 2.94 -16.17 1.93
N PRO A 126 1.86 -16.95 2.13
CA PRO A 126 0.73 -16.89 1.23
C PRO A 126 0.11 -15.50 1.29
N THR A 127 -0.42 -15.06 0.16
CA THR A 127 -1.14 -13.81 0.04
C THR A 127 -2.55 -14.17 -0.38
N LEU A 128 -3.51 -14.14 0.56
CA LEU A 128 -4.90 -14.49 0.25
C LEU A 128 -5.43 -13.56 -0.83
N ALA A 129 -6.16 -14.10 -1.80
CA ALA A 129 -6.82 -13.31 -2.83
C ALA A 129 -7.77 -12.31 -2.15
N PRO A 130 -7.81 -11.04 -2.59
CA PRO A 130 -8.72 -10.06 -2.04
C PRO A 130 -10.18 -10.46 -2.36
N PRO A 131 -11.13 -10.16 -1.46
CA PRO A 131 -12.54 -10.35 -1.79
C PRO A 131 -12.91 -9.47 -2.99
N ALA A 132 -13.77 -9.99 -3.86
CA ALA A 132 -14.33 -9.21 -4.96
C ALA A 132 -15.11 -8.01 -4.39
N GLN A 133 -14.85 -6.80 -4.89
CA GLN A 133 -15.67 -5.63 -4.55
C GLN A 133 -16.61 -5.31 -5.71
N ALA A 134 -17.88 -5.07 -5.40
CA ALA A 134 -18.93 -4.79 -6.38
C ALA A 134 -18.94 -3.31 -6.83
N VAL A 135 -17.76 -2.71 -7.05
CA VAL A 135 -17.66 -1.27 -7.35
C VAL A 135 -17.14 -1.04 -8.77
N THR A 136 -17.99 -0.44 -9.60
CA THR A 136 -17.63 0.03 -10.94
C THR A 136 -16.87 1.35 -10.85
N THR A 137 -15.66 1.41 -11.38
CA THR A 137 -14.88 2.66 -11.44
C THR A 137 -14.97 3.32 -12.81
N THR A 138 -15.13 4.64 -12.82
CA THR A 138 -15.02 5.49 -14.02
C THR A 138 -13.56 5.60 -14.50
N SER A 139 -13.37 5.65 -15.82
CA SER A 139 -12.11 5.45 -16.56
C SER A 139 -11.20 6.67 -16.67
N ASP A 140 -11.49 7.77 -15.98
CA ASP A 140 -10.76 9.05 -16.08
C ASP A 140 -9.35 9.04 -15.46
N ARG A 141 -8.76 7.87 -15.26
CA ARG A 141 -7.46 7.68 -14.58
C ARG A 141 -6.25 8.14 -15.38
N HIS A 142 -6.40 8.25 -16.70
CA HIS A 142 -5.34 8.74 -17.60
C HIS A 142 -5.30 10.28 -17.67
N LEU A 143 -6.24 10.98 -17.03
CA LEU A 143 -6.19 12.44 -16.95
C LEU A 143 -4.95 12.83 -16.13
N ALA A 144 -4.06 13.57 -16.78
CA ALA A 144 -2.81 14.04 -16.19
C ALA A 144 -3.03 14.66 -14.81
N MET A 145 -2.08 14.41 -13.89
CA MET A 145 -2.12 14.94 -12.53
C MET A 145 -2.42 16.45 -12.59
N PRO A 146 -3.57 16.94 -12.09
CA PRO A 146 -3.90 18.35 -12.19
C PRO A 146 -2.79 19.16 -11.52
N ARG A 147 -2.31 20.19 -12.22
CA ARG A 147 -1.24 21.04 -11.70
C ARG A 147 -1.68 21.59 -10.35
N ARG A 148 -0.88 21.30 -9.33
CA ARG A 148 -1.12 21.72 -7.95
C ARG A 148 -1.22 23.25 -7.91
N ARG A 149 -2.43 23.77 -7.63
CA ARG A 149 -2.68 25.22 -7.53
C ARG A 149 -2.19 25.85 -6.23
N ARG A 150 -1.90 25.04 -5.19
CA ARG A 150 -1.50 25.48 -3.84
C ARG A 150 -0.36 24.65 -3.28
N THR A 151 0.56 25.27 -2.56
CA THR A 151 1.68 24.56 -1.93
C THR A 151 1.20 23.53 -0.88
N ARG A 152 2.07 22.58 -0.50
CA ARG A 152 1.76 21.59 0.55
C ARG A 152 1.46 22.29 1.88
N THR A 153 2.20 23.34 2.20
CA THR A 153 2.02 24.15 3.41
C THR A 153 0.66 24.83 3.41
N GLU A 154 0.30 25.54 2.34
CA GLU A 154 -1.03 26.18 2.21
C GLU A 154 -2.18 25.17 2.35
N THR A 155 -2.05 24.01 1.71
CA THR A 155 -3.07 22.95 1.79
C THR A 155 -3.22 22.44 3.23
N ARG A 156 -2.11 22.23 3.94
CA ARG A 156 -2.10 21.80 5.33
C ARG A 156 -2.72 22.86 6.25
N THR A 157 -2.34 24.12 6.07
CA THR A 157 -2.87 25.25 6.85
C THR A 157 -4.37 25.39 6.65
N ALA A 158 -4.84 25.34 5.39
CA ALA A 158 -6.27 25.39 5.08
C ALA A 158 -7.04 24.23 5.72
N ARG A 159 -6.50 23.00 5.68
CA ARG A 159 -7.11 21.84 6.36
C ARG A 159 -7.19 22.02 7.87
N ILE A 160 -6.13 22.54 8.51
CA ILE A 160 -6.12 22.80 9.95
C ILE A 160 -7.17 23.86 10.30
N ILE A 161 -7.26 24.95 9.53
CA ILE A 161 -8.26 26.01 9.76
C ILE A 161 -9.68 25.47 9.60
N ALA A 162 -9.94 24.69 8.54
CA ALA A 162 -11.25 24.08 8.31
C ALA A 162 -11.64 23.11 9.45
N MET A 163 -10.71 22.27 9.91
CA MET A 163 -10.96 21.36 11.03
C MET A 163 -11.20 22.12 12.33
N ARG A 164 -10.47 23.22 12.57
CA ARG A 164 -10.69 24.09 13.75
C ARG A 164 -12.07 24.73 13.73
N ARG A 165 -12.54 25.22 12.57
CA ARG A 165 -13.90 25.76 12.42
C ARG A 165 -14.96 24.69 12.71
N LEU A 166 -14.84 23.51 12.09
CA LEU A 166 -15.78 22.40 12.32
C LEU A 166 -15.85 22.02 13.80
N ASN A 167 -14.69 21.94 14.47
CA ASN A 167 -14.65 21.65 15.90
C ASN A 167 -15.27 22.78 16.72
N GLN A 168 -15.03 24.05 16.38
CA GLN A 168 -15.65 25.20 17.05
C GLN A 168 -17.18 25.15 16.94
N ASP A 169 -17.71 24.84 15.75
CA ASP A 169 -19.15 24.69 15.53
C ASP A 169 -19.71 23.50 16.35
N THR A 170 -18.97 22.39 16.43
CA THR A 170 -19.33 21.22 17.24
C THR A 170 -19.38 21.51 18.74
N TYR A 171 -18.50 22.39 19.25
CA TYR A 171 -18.52 22.81 20.66
C TYR A 171 -19.52 23.93 20.95
N ALA A 172 -20.01 24.63 19.93
CA ALA A 172 -21.04 25.65 20.06
C ALA A 172 -22.45 25.04 20.24
N GLU A 173 -22.69 23.83 19.72
CA GLU A 173 -23.88 23.01 19.98
C GLU A 173 -23.48 21.72 20.70
N PRO A 174 -23.28 21.76 22.04
CA PRO A 174 -22.99 20.55 22.79
C PRO A 174 -24.16 19.55 22.65
N PRO A 175 -23.88 18.25 22.53
CA PRO A 175 -24.93 17.24 22.34
C PRO A 175 -25.93 17.31 23.50
N PRO A 176 -27.24 17.20 23.21
CA PRO A 176 -28.24 17.12 24.27
C PRO A 176 -27.97 15.82 25.04
N PHE A 177 -27.78 15.96 26.34
CA PHE A 177 -27.71 14.83 27.28
C PHE A 177 -28.95 13.95 27.15
#